data_AF-A0A4R5KBJ7-F1
#
_entry.id   AF-A0A4R5KBJ7-F1
#
_cell.length_a   1.000
_cell.length_b   1.000
_cell.length_c   1.000
_cell.angle_alpha   90.00
_cell.angle_beta   90.00
_cell.angle_gamma   90.00
#
_symmetry.space_group_name_H-M   'P 1'
#
loop_
_entity.id
_entity.type
_entity.pdbx_description
1 polymer ?
#
loop_
_entity_poly.entity_id
_entity_poly.type
_entity_poly.pdbx_seq_one_letter_code
_entity_poly.pdbx_strand_id
1 'polypeptide(L)' 'MDDPRKTAREYLQRGTATLDQLWARYWGNGGSAGPAEFKAYLYAVHDPPAQELEILGWAVTEIITDIPD' A
#
# COMPACT_ATOMS: atom_id res chain seq x y z
N MET A 1 14.64 6.47 2.56
CA MET A 1 13.24 6.45 2.12
C MET A 1 12.53 5.52 3.08
N ASP A 2 11.54 6.02 3.83
CA ASP A 2 10.81 5.21 4.83
C ASP A 2 10.13 4.03 4.11
N ASP A 3 10.07 2.86 4.75
CA ASP A 3 9.55 1.65 4.12
C ASP A 3 8.04 1.85 3.85
N PRO A 4 7.57 1.84 2.58
CA PRO A 4 6.19 2.18 2.26
C PRO A 4 5.19 1.21 2.91
N ARG A 5 5.62 -0.01 3.25
CA ARG A 5 4.81 -1.00 3.97
C ARG A 5 4.58 -0.57 5.43
N LYS A 6 5.56 0.10 6.05
CA LYS A 6 5.41 0.62 7.41
C LYS A 6 4.38 1.73 7.43
N THR A 7 4.54 2.73 6.56
CA THR A 7 3.58 3.83 6.40
C THR A 7 2.17 3.31 6.12
N ALA A 8 2.02 2.41 5.14
CA ALA A 8 0.75 1.76 4.82
C ALA A 8 0.09 1.12 6.06
N ARG A 9 0.85 0.33 6.84
CA ARG A 9 0.34 -0.32 8.05
C ARG A 9 -0.11 0.69 9.11
N GLU A 10 0.59 1.81 9.27
CA GLU A 10 0.19 2.87 10.20
C GLU A 10 -1.17 3.47 9.79
N TYR A 11 -1.39 3.75 8.50
CA TYR A 11 -2.68 4.26 8.02
C TYR A 11 -3.83 3.26 8.18
N LEU A 12 -3.56 1.98 7.93
CA LEU A 12 -4.53 0.91 8.17
C LEU A 12 -4.90 0.79 9.67
N GLN A 13 -3.92 0.91 10.57
CA GLN A 13 -4.16 0.86 12.02
C GLN A 13 -4.93 2.08 12.54
N ARG A 14 -4.71 3.26 11.95
CA ARG A 14 -5.43 4.49 12.28
C ARG A 14 -6.85 4.52 11.73
N GLY A 15 -7.21 3.59 10.83
CA GLY A 15 -8.51 3.54 10.17
C GLY A 15 -8.71 4.65 9.12
N THR A 16 -7.64 5.36 8.77
CA THR A 16 -7.65 6.44 7.77
C THR A 16 -7.84 5.90 6.35
N ALA A 17 -7.41 4.67 6.11
CA ALA A 17 -7.66 3.93 4.88
C ALA A 17 -8.00 2.48 5.20
N THR A 18 -8.77 1.83 4.33
CA THR A 18 -9.00 0.39 4.40
C THR A 18 -8.01 -0.37 3.53
N LEU A 19 -7.82 -1.67 3.82
CA LEU A 19 -6.94 -2.52 3.03
C LEU A 19 -7.39 -2.59 1.56
N ASP A 20 -8.70 -2.64 1.31
CA ASP A 20 -9.28 -2.62 -0.03
C ASP A 20 -9.03 -1.30 -0.76
N GLN A 21 -9.17 -0.15 -0.09
CA GLN A 21 -8.87 1.14 -0.72
C GLN A 21 -7.39 1.25 -1.12
N LEU A 22 -6.50 0.84 -0.22
CA LEU A 22 -5.07 0.83 -0.50
C LEU A 22 -4.72 -0.14 -1.63
N TRP A 23 -5.31 -1.34 -1.64
CA TRP A 23 -5.13 -2.31 -2.71
C TRP A 23 -5.67 -1.78 -4.05
N ALA A 24 -6.84 -1.16 -4.07
CA ALA A 24 -7.43 -0.59 -5.28
C ALA A 24 -6.55 0.51 -5.88
N ARG A 25 -5.93 1.37 -5.06
CA ARG A 25 -4.96 2.39 -5.51
C ARG A 25 -3.69 1.75 -6.06
N TYR A 26 -3.14 0.79 -5.33
CA TYR A 26 -1.98 0.01 -5.77
C TYR A 26 -2.22 -0.67 -7.12
N TRP A 27 -3.38 -1.33 -7.29
CA TRP A 27 -3.79 -1.95 -8.55
C TRP A 27 -3.97 -0.93 -9.67
N GLY A 28 -4.61 0.21 -9.38
CA GLY A 28 -4.77 1.32 -10.33
C GLY A 28 -3.45 1.90 -10.82
N ASN A 29 -2.41 1.87 -9.99
CA ASN A 29 -1.06 2.31 -10.32
C ASN A 29 -0.23 1.26 -11.08
N GLY A 30 -0.84 0.15 -11.47
CA GLY A 30 -0.18 -0.92 -12.24
C GLY A 30 0.33 -2.09 -11.40
N GLY A 31 -0.05 -2.15 -10.12
CA GLY A 31 0.28 -3.26 -9.23
C GLY A 31 -0.33 -4.57 -9.72
N SER A 32 0.43 -5.66 -9.64
CA SER A 32 0.01 -6.95 -10.21
C SER A 32 -0.53 -7.95 -9.17
N ALA A 33 -0.31 -7.67 -7.88
CA ALA A 33 -0.69 -8.56 -6.80
C ALA A 33 -2.21 -8.62 -6.56
N GLY A 34 -2.72 -9.84 -6.42
CA GLY A 34 -4.06 -10.06 -5.89
C GLY A 34 -4.18 -9.61 -4.42
N PRO A 35 -5.39 -9.44 -3.88
CA PRO A 35 -5.61 -8.85 -2.55
C PRO A 35 -4.94 -9.63 -1.41
N ALA A 36 -4.87 -10.96 -1.50
CA ALA A 36 -4.20 -11.80 -0.51
C ALA A 36 -2.67 -11.66 -0.56
N GLU A 37 -2.11 -11.58 -1.77
CA GLU A 37 -0.67 -11.42 -2.00
C GLU A 37 -0.20 -10.02 -1.63
N PHE A 38 -0.98 -9.00 -1.98
CA PHE A 38 -0.78 -7.63 -1.53
C PHE A 38 -0.74 -7.52 -0.01
N LYS A 39 -1.66 -8.21 0.69
CA LYS A 39 -1.63 -8.30 2.15
C LYS A 39 -0.34 -8.97 2.63
N ALA A 40 0.12 -10.05 1.99
CA ALA A 40 1.37 -10.70 2.34
C ALA A 40 2.58 -9.75 2.18
N TYR A 41 2.61 -8.93 1.14
CA TYR A 41 3.63 -7.89 0.94
C TYR A 41 3.64 -6.85 2.04
N LEU A 42 2.46 -6.33 2.42
CA LEU A 42 2.33 -5.33 3.48
C LEU A 42 2.83 -5.81 4.85
N TYR A 43 2.58 -7.08 5.17
CA TYR A 43 2.98 -7.67 6.44
C TYR A 43 4.36 -8.36 6.39
N ALA A 44 5.12 -8.18 5.29
CA ALA A 44 6.42 -8.80 5.06
C ALA A 44 6.41 -10.34 5.23
N VAL A 45 5.27 -10.97 4.95
CA VAL A 45 5.11 -12.43 4.88
C VAL A 45 5.71 -12.95 3.58
N HIS A 46 5.60 -12.15 2.52
CA HIS A 46 6.25 -12.37 1.24
C HIS A 46 7.03 -11.11 0.87
N ASP A 47 8.23 -11.26 0.28
CA ASP A 47 9.02 -10.11 -0.14
C ASP A 47 8.60 -9.71 -1.56
N PRO A 48 7.95 -8.54 -1.73
CA PRO A 48 7.57 -8.05 -3.05
C PRO A 48 8.81 -7.72 -3.90
N PRO A 49 8.74 -7.92 -5.23
CA PRO A 49 9.75 -7.37 -6.11
C PRO A 49 9.78 -5.83 -6.01
N ALA A 50 10.95 -5.23 -6.32
CA ALA A 50 11.18 -3.80 -6.12
C ALA A 50 10.13 -2.90 -6.80
N GLN A 51 9.67 -3.29 -7.99
CA GLN A 51 8.63 -2.56 -8.72
C GLN A 51 7.30 -2.51 -7.96
N GLU A 52 6.90 -3.59 -7.29
CA GLU A 52 5.67 -3.64 -6.50
C GLU A 52 5.78 -2.77 -5.24
N LEU A 53 6.98 -2.66 -4.66
CA LEU A 53 7.26 -1.72 -3.56
C LEU A 53 7.18 -0.27 -4.00
N GLU A 54 7.66 0.06 -5.19
CA GLU A 54 7.55 1.41 -5.75
C GLU A 54 6.09 1.80 -5.97
N ILE A 55 5.31 0.90 -6.58
CA ILE A 55 3.87 1.11 -6.82
C ILE A 55 3.11 1.26 -5.50
N LEU A 56 3.45 0.45 -4.48
CA LEU A 56 2.89 0.61 -3.13
C LEU A 56 3.23 1.98 -2.55
N GLY A 57 4.46 2.46 -2.75
CA GLY A 57 4.88 3.80 -2.33
C GLY A 57 4.03 4.91 -2.95
N TRP A 58 3.71 4.80 -4.24
CA TRP A 58 2.81 5.74 -4.92
C TRP A 58 1.39 5.67 -4.35
N ALA A 59 0.84 4.47 -4.20
CA ALA A 59 -0.52 4.28 -3.66
C ALA A 59 -0.67 4.87 -2.24
N VAL A 60 0.34 4.69 -1.39
CA VAL A 60 0.38 5.30 -0.04
C VAL A 60 0.42 6.82 -0.14
N THR A 61 1.26 7.38 -1.01
CA THR A 61 1.39 8.84 -1.18
C THR A 61 0.09 9.48 -1.67
N GLU A 62 -0.61 8.82 -2.59
CA GLU A 62 -1.92 9.28 -3.07
C GLU A 62 -2.95 9.29 -1.95
N ILE A 63 -3.02 8.24 -1.13
CA ILE A 63 -3.93 8.22 0.03
C ILE A 63 -3.62 9.36 1.00
N ILE A 64 -2.33 9.65 1.24
CA ILE A 64 -1.93 10.76 2.12
C ILE A 64 -2.40 12.09 1.56
N THR A 65 -2.27 12.29 0.25
CA THR A 65 -2.61 13.55 -0.43
C THR A 65 -4.12 13.74 -0.57
N ASP A 66 -4.90 12.65 -0.54
CA ASP A 66 -6.36 12.66 -0.67
C ASP A 66 -7.08 12.91 0.66
N ILE A 67 -6.39 12.86 1.81
CA ILE A 67 -6.98 13.18 3.12
C ILE A 67 -7.08 14.72 3.25
N PRO A 68 -8.29 15.31 3.33
CA PRO A 68 -8.43 16.72 3.63
C PRO A 68 -7.95 17.01 5.06
N ASP A 69 -7.25 18.14 5.24
CA ASP A 69 -6.71 18.66 6.52
C ASP A 69 -7.73 18.66 7.68
#